data_AF-A0A8J2W0D6-F1
#
_entry.id   AF-A0A8J2W0D6-F1
#
_cell.length_a   1.000
_cell.length_b   1.000
_cell.length_c   1.000
_cell.angle_alpha   90.00
_cell.angle_beta   90.00
_cell.angle_gamma   90.00
#
_symmetry.space_group_name_H-M   'P 1'
#
loop_
_entity.id
_entity.type
_entity.pdbx_description
1 polymer ?
#
loop_
_entity_poly.entity_id
_entity_poly.type
_entity_poly.pdbx_seq_one_letter_code
_entity_poly.pdbx_strand_id
1 'polypeptide(L)'
;MAKWGEGDPRWIVEERPDATNVNNWHWTEKNAGPWSKDRLKELLNNLKIAQNGIDCKITNVESIDGEATANNRKGKLIFFYEWDIKLKWEGVLAGAAEKIKGEVHIPNLSEENDVSEVDVSRIIQMYSYYKFIK
;
A
#
# COMPACT_ATOMS: atom_id res chain seq x y z
N MET A 1 39.22 -15.50 -36.16
CA MET A 1 39.20 -14.18 -35.50
C MET A 1 38.75 -13.17 -36.54
N ALA A 2 37.84 -12.25 -36.21
CA ALA A 2 37.41 -11.20 -37.13
C ALA A 2 38.58 -10.26 -37.47
N LYS A 3 38.58 -9.72 -38.69
CA LYS A 3 39.63 -8.81 -39.13
C LYS A 3 39.51 -7.49 -38.36
N TRP A 4 40.66 -6.91 -38.00
CA TRP A 4 40.70 -5.60 -37.34
C TRP A 4 40.03 -4.55 -38.23
N GLY A 5 38.99 -3.90 -37.71
CA GLY A 5 38.20 -2.89 -38.43
C GLY A 5 36.91 -3.40 -39.09
N GLU A 6 36.71 -4.71 -39.18
CA GLU A 6 35.46 -5.33 -39.62
C GLU A 6 34.87 -6.09 -38.43
N GLY A 7 34.02 -5.41 -37.64
CA GLY A 7 33.31 -6.05 -36.53
C GLY A 7 32.63 -7.34 -37.01
N ASP A 8 32.82 -8.45 -36.28
CA ASP A 8 32.22 -9.73 -36.64
C ASP A 8 30.69 -9.55 -36.72
N PRO A 9 30.02 -9.92 -37.83
CA PRO A 9 28.56 -9.80 -37.96
C PRO A 9 27.76 -10.48 -36.85
N ARG A 10 28.33 -11.49 -36.17
CA ARG A 10 27.70 -12.13 -35.01
C ARG A 10 27.71 -11.26 -33.74
N TRP A 11 28.50 -10.19 -33.72
CA TRP A 11 28.74 -9.30 -32.58
C TRP A 11 28.31 -7.85 -32.88
N ILE A 12 27.72 -7.59 -34.05
CA ILE A 12 27.13 -6.28 -34.38
C ILE A 12 25.79 -6.18 -33.65
N VAL A 13 25.74 -5.33 -32.61
CA VAL A 13 24.49 -4.98 -31.94
C VAL A 13 23.80 -3.93 -32.79
N GLU A 14 22.90 -4.36 -33.67
CA GLU A 14 22.01 -3.45 -34.40
C GLU A 14 20.88 -2.98 -33.48
N GLU A 15 20.69 -1.67 -33.36
CA GLU A 15 19.50 -1.10 -32.72
C GLU A 15 18.26 -1.52 -33.53
N ARG A 16 17.42 -2.35 -32.93
CA ARG A 16 16.18 -2.77 -33.59
C ARG A 16 15.20 -1.60 -33.60
N PRO A 17 14.55 -1.33 -34.74
CA PRO A 17 13.58 -0.24 -34.86
C PRO A 17 12.31 -0.46 -34.03
N ASP A 18 12.06 -1.68 -33.55
CA ASP A 18 10.87 -2.05 -32.77
C ASP A 18 11.05 -1.87 -31.25
N ALA A 19 12.26 -1.53 -30.77
CA ALA A 19 12.62 -1.32 -29.36
C ALA A 19 12.03 -2.36 -28.39
N THR A 20 11.78 -3.58 -28.86
CA THR A 20 10.98 -4.55 -28.12
C THR A 20 11.80 -5.17 -27.00
N ASN A 21 11.30 -5.06 -25.76
CA ASN A 21 11.93 -5.66 -24.59
C ASN A 21 11.68 -7.19 -24.55
N VAL A 22 12.39 -7.92 -25.40
CA VAL A 22 12.30 -9.37 -25.48
C VAL A 22 12.64 -9.98 -24.11
N ASN A 23 11.73 -10.81 -23.58
CA ASN A 23 11.85 -11.49 -22.28
C ASN A 23 11.96 -10.58 -21.04
N ASN A 24 11.56 -9.30 -21.10
CA ASN A 24 11.69 -8.34 -20.00
C ASN A 24 13.12 -8.27 -19.41
N TRP A 25 14.14 -8.36 -20.27
CA TRP A 25 15.54 -8.29 -19.86
C TRP A 25 15.96 -6.88 -19.44
N HIS A 26 15.36 -5.86 -20.09
CA HIS A 26 15.54 -4.44 -19.76
C HIS A 26 14.56 -3.99 -18.69
N TRP A 27 14.96 -3.00 -17.89
CA TRP A 27 14.11 -2.40 -16.86
C TRP A 27 12.84 -1.80 -17.50
N THR A 28 11.68 -2.24 -17.04
CA THR A 28 10.41 -1.58 -17.34
C THR A 28 9.69 -1.30 -16.05
N GLU A 29 9.36 -0.03 -15.85
CA GLU A 29 8.64 0.48 -14.70
C GLU A 29 7.20 0.80 -15.10
N LYS A 30 6.25 0.43 -14.23
CA LYS A 30 4.86 0.84 -14.35
C LYS A 30 4.43 1.49 -13.04
N ASN A 31 3.78 2.64 -13.16
CA ASN A 31 3.11 3.27 -12.04
C ASN A 31 1.92 2.39 -11.61
N ALA A 32 1.99 1.86 -10.39
CA ALA A 32 0.94 1.07 -9.76
C ALA A 32 0.14 1.89 -8.73
N GLY A 33 0.52 3.14 -8.47
CA GLY A 33 -0.08 4.01 -7.46
C GLY A 33 -1.60 4.16 -7.57
N PRO A 34 -2.17 4.51 -8.74
CA PRO A 34 -3.62 4.66 -8.89
C PRO A 34 -4.38 3.37 -8.56
N TRP A 35 -3.93 2.23 -9.12
CA TRP A 35 -4.55 0.94 -8.87
C TRP A 35 -4.45 0.53 -7.40
N SER A 36 -3.28 0.75 -6.77
CA SER A 36 -3.07 0.44 -5.36
C SER A 36 -3.93 1.29 -4.44
N LYS A 37 -4.13 2.57 -4.73
CA LYS A 37 -5.02 3.46 -3.97
C LYS A 37 -6.47 2.95 -4.01
N ASP A 38 -6.96 2.61 -5.21
CA ASP A 38 -8.30 2.05 -5.36
C ASP A 38 -8.43 0.73 -4.60
N ARG A 39 -7.43 -0.15 -4.73
CA ARG A 39 -7.42 -1.45 -4.06
C ARG A 39 -7.37 -1.34 -2.54
N LEU A 40 -6.53 -0.47 -1.99
CA LEU A 40 -6.46 -0.20 -0.56
C LEU A 40 -7.78 0.36 -0.03
N LYS A 41 -8.38 1.30 -0.78
CA LYS A 41 -9.68 1.87 -0.43
C LYS A 41 -10.78 0.81 -0.41
N GLU A 42 -10.80 -0.12 -1.37
CA GLU A 42 -11.74 -1.26 -1.37
C GLU A 42 -11.56 -2.19 -0.17
N LEU A 43 -10.32 -2.55 0.15
CA LEU A 43 -10.00 -3.50 1.22
C LEU A 43 -10.28 -2.93 2.62
N LEU A 44 -9.99 -1.65 2.81
CA LEU A 44 -10.14 -0.98 4.11
C LEU A 44 -11.57 -0.51 4.35
N ASN A 45 -12.30 -0.13 3.30
CA ASN A 45 -13.71 0.23 3.45
C ASN A 45 -14.53 -0.95 3.92
N ASN A 46 -15.31 -0.74 4.98
CA ASN A 46 -16.15 -1.76 5.61
C ASN A 46 -15.38 -2.96 6.19
N LEU A 47 -14.05 -2.84 6.40
CA LEU A 47 -13.33 -3.83 7.18
C LEU A 47 -13.96 -3.92 8.58
N LYS A 48 -14.44 -5.10 8.94
CA LYS A 48 -15.06 -5.41 10.23
C LYS A 48 -14.21 -6.40 11.00
N ILE A 49 -14.00 -6.10 12.26
CA ILE A 49 -13.28 -6.94 13.21
C ILE A 49 -14.25 -7.21 14.36
N ALA A 50 -14.77 -8.43 14.42
CA ALA A 50 -15.68 -8.87 15.46
C ALA A 50 -15.03 -10.04 16.23
N GLN A 51 -14.48 -9.77 17.42
CA GLN A 51 -13.81 -10.79 18.23
C GLN A 51 -13.91 -10.48 19.72
N ASN A 52 -14.06 -11.51 20.56
CA ASN A 52 -14.05 -11.42 22.03
C ASN A 52 -15.01 -10.36 22.61
N GLY A 53 -16.19 -10.21 21.99
CA GLY A 53 -17.17 -9.21 22.40
C GLY A 53 -16.85 -7.78 21.96
N ILE A 54 -15.89 -7.59 21.06
CA ILE A 54 -15.60 -6.28 20.43
C ILE A 54 -16.09 -6.37 18.99
N ASP A 55 -16.94 -5.43 18.57
CA ASP A 55 -17.32 -5.24 17.16
C ASP A 55 -16.81 -3.86 16.72
N CYS A 56 -15.78 -3.84 15.87
CA CYS A 56 -15.18 -2.64 15.31
C CYS A 56 -15.31 -2.66 13.79
N LYS A 57 -15.57 -1.50 13.20
CA LYS A 57 -15.56 -1.33 11.74
C LYS A 57 -14.86 -0.04 11.33
N ILE A 58 -14.20 -0.09 10.18
CA ILE A 58 -13.74 1.11 9.48
C ILE A 58 -14.97 1.79 8.88
N THR A 59 -15.14 3.08 9.18
CA THR A 59 -16.26 3.91 8.70
C THR A 59 -15.88 4.74 7.48
N ASN A 60 -14.62 5.18 7.41
CA ASN A 60 -14.12 5.99 6.31
C ASN A 60 -12.61 5.83 6.13
N VAL A 61 -12.15 5.88 4.89
CA VAL A 61 -10.75 6.07 4.53
C VAL A 61 -10.57 7.56 4.22
N GLU A 62 -9.82 8.27 5.06
CA GLU A 62 -9.64 9.72 4.92
C GLU A 62 -8.60 10.06 3.87
N SER A 63 -7.44 9.43 3.94
CA SER A 63 -6.39 9.60 2.94
C SER A 63 -5.56 8.33 2.77
N ILE A 64 -5.04 8.18 1.54
CA ILE A 64 -4.05 7.18 1.14
C ILE A 64 -3.03 7.95 0.30
N ASP A 65 -1.97 8.39 0.95
CA ASP A 65 -0.92 9.22 0.38
C ASP A 65 0.34 8.37 0.23
N GLY A 66 1.07 8.57 -0.87
CA GLY A 66 2.21 7.74 -1.22
C GLY A 66 2.14 7.20 -2.64
N GLU A 67 2.99 6.22 -2.91
CA GLU A 67 3.26 5.72 -4.25
C GLU A 67 3.50 4.21 -4.28
N ALA A 68 3.32 3.65 -5.47
CA ALA A 68 3.69 2.27 -5.75
C ALA A 68 4.17 2.13 -7.20
N THR A 69 5.24 1.37 -7.38
CA THR A 69 5.77 1.03 -8.70
C THR A 69 5.93 -0.48 -8.84
N ALA A 70 5.67 -0.98 -10.04
CA ALA A 70 5.88 -2.37 -10.41
C ALA A 70 6.93 -2.44 -11.51
N ASN A 71 8.02 -3.14 -11.23
CA ASN A 71 9.20 -3.22 -12.06
C ASN A 71 9.42 -4.65 -12.52
N ASN A 72 9.63 -4.86 -13.83
CA ASN A 72 10.04 -6.16 -14.34
C ASN A 72 11.50 -6.12 -14.76
N ARG A 73 12.31 -7.02 -14.20
CA ARG A 73 13.71 -7.20 -14.57
C ARG A 73 14.05 -8.67 -14.61
N LYS A 74 14.57 -9.15 -15.76
CA LYS A 74 14.96 -10.55 -15.96
C LYS A 74 13.82 -11.53 -15.62
N GLY A 75 12.58 -11.16 -15.95
CA GLY A 75 11.38 -11.94 -15.65
C GLY A 75 10.97 -11.96 -14.17
N LYS A 76 11.67 -11.22 -13.30
CA LYS A 76 11.28 -11.05 -11.89
C LYS A 76 10.51 -9.75 -11.74
N LEU A 77 9.36 -9.84 -11.07
CA LEU A 77 8.55 -8.69 -10.70
C LEU A 77 9.03 -8.19 -9.34
N ILE A 78 9.33 -6.90 -9.27
CA ILE A 78 9.83 -6.19 -8.09
C ILE A 78 8.86 -5.05 -7.85
N PHE A 79 8.37 -4.92 -6.63
CA PHE A 79 7.46 -3.85 -6.26
C PHE A 79 8.12 -2.97 -5.21
N PHE A 80 7.91 -1.68 -5.33
CA PHE A 80 8.22 -0.70 -4.29
C PHE A 80 6.92 0.01 -3.96
N TYR A 81 6.65 0.17 -2.68
CA TYR A 81 5.48 0.90 -2.23
C TYR A 81 5.74 1.54 -0.88
N GLU A 82 5.18 2.73 -0.70
CA GLU A 82 5.20 3.45 0.56
C GLU A 82 3.86 4.18 0.69
N TRP A 83 3.19 3.98 1.82
CA TRP A 83 1.87 4.54 2.08
C TRP A 83 1.77 5.14 3.49
N ASP A 84 1.26 6.37 3.55
CA ASP A 84 0.66 6.99 4.73
C ASP A 84 -0.86 6.90 4.61
N ILE A 85 -1.50 6.21 5.56
CA ILE A 85 -2.93 5.91 5.53
C ILE A 85 -3.61 6.45 6.79
N LYS A 86 -4.70 7.20 6.60
CA LYS A 86 -5.56 7.73 7.68
C LYS A 86 -6.97 7.19 7.56
N LEU A 87 -7.47 6.60 8.63
CA LEU A 87 -8.74 5.90 8.69
C LEU A 87 -9.58 6.37 9.88
N LYS A 88 -10.90 6.36 9.72
CA LYS A 88 -11.87 6.50 10.80
C LYS A 88 -12.53 5.17 11.11
N TRP A 89 -12.74 4.88 12.38
CA TRP A 89 -13.39 3.66 12.84
C TRP A 89 -14.45 3.95 13.90
N GLU A 90 -15.42 3.04 13.99
CA GLU A 90 -16.35 2.99 15.11
C GLU A 90 -16.44 1.57 15.65
N GLY A 91 -16.63 1.42 16.96
CA GLY A 91 -16.78 0.12 17.57
C GLY A 91 -17.64 0.10 18.82
N VAL A 92 -18.09 -1.09 19.20
CA VAL A 92 -18.95 -1.36 20.34
C VAL A 92 -18.32 -2.48 21.17
N LEU A 93 -18.31 -2.31 22.49
CA LEU A 93 -17.92 -3.32 23.45
C LEU A 93 -19.14 -4.13 23.89
N ALA A 94 -18.99 -5.43 24.11
CA ALA A 94 -20.06 -6.31 24.56
C ALA A 94 -20.61 -5.82 25.90
N GLY A 95 -21.92 -5.54 25.93
CA GLY A 95 -22.59 -4.99 27.09
C GLY A 95 -22.58 -3.45 27.17
N ALA A 96 -21.88 -2.74 26.28
CA ALA A 96 -21.96 -1.29 26.15
C ALA A 96 -23.02 -0.90 25.10
N ALA A 97 -23.88 0.06 25.44
CA ALA A 97 -24.84 0.64 24.49
C ALA A 97 -24.21 1.71 23.59
N GLU A 98 -23.08 2.28 24.01
CA GLU A 98 -22.44 3.40 23.33
C GLU A 98 -21.43 2.95 22.28
N LYS A 99 -21.42 3.67 21.16
CA LYS A 99 -20.41 3.50 20.10
C LYS A 99 -19.22 4.39 20.40
N ILE A 100 -18.04 3.79 20.44
CA ILE A 100 -16.76 4.50 20.51
C ILE A 100 -16.32 4.81 19.09
N LYS A 101 -15.80 6.01 18.86
CA LYS A 101 -15.25 6.43 17.57
C LYS A 101 -13.79 6.81 17.75
N GLY A 102 -13.01 6.62 16.69
CA GLY A 102 -11.63 7.01 16.68
C GLY A 102 -11.04 7.08 15.29
N GLU A 103 -9.76 7.39 15.27
CA GLU A 103 -8.93 7.51 14.08
C GLU A 103 -7.75 6.55 14.20
N VAL A 104 -7.32 6.00 13.07
CA VAL A 104 -6.10 5.20 12.92
C VAL A 104 -5.22 5.89 11.90
N HIS A 105 -3.95 6.07 12.21
CA HIS A 105 -2.97 6.59 11.27
C HIS A 105 -1.77 5.63 11.19
N ILE A 106 -1.46 5.22 9.96
CA ILE A 106 -0.42 4.27 9.59
C ILE A 106 0.57 5.03 8.69
N PRO A 107 1.67 5.59 9.22
CA PRO A 107 2.55 6.47 8.45
C PRO A 107 3.57 5.73 7.58
N ASN A 108 3.82 4.44 7.84
CA ASN A 108 4.99 3.72 7.32
C ASN A 108 4.61 2.35 6.72
N LEU A 109 3.49 2.25 6.01
CA LEU A 109 3.16 1.00 5.31
C LEU A 109 4.01 0.89 4.04
N SER A 110 5.10 0.15 4.12
CA SER A 110 6.04 -0.05 3.01
C SER A 110 6.43 -1.52 2.81
N GLU A 111 7.16 -1.81 1.75
CA GLU A 111 7.78 -3.10 1.45
C GLU A 111 8.97 -3.45 2.36
N GLU A 112 9.61 -2.43 2.93
CA GLU A 112 10.74 -2.53 3.85
C GLU A 112 10.31 -2.89 5.28
N ASN A 113 9.03 -2.65 5.62
CA ASN A 113 8.52 -2.83 6.96
C ASN A 113 7.72 -4.13 7.09
N ASP A 114 8.11 -4.98 8.02
CA ASP A 114 7.33 -6.15 8.40
C ASP A 114 6.06 -5.75 9.16
N VAL A 115 5.07 -6.65 9.27
CA VAL A 115 3.80 -6.40 9.97
C VAL A 115 4.01 -5.94 11.43
N SER A 116 5.09 -6.39 12.08
CA SER A 116 5.45 -5.97 13.44
C SER A 116 6.09 -4.59 13.54
N GLU A 117 6.58 -4.05 12.43
CA GLU A 117 7.29 -2.76 12.33
C GLU A 117 6.38 -1.64 11.84
N VAL A 118 5.19 -1.98 11.32
CA VAL A 118 4.17 -1.00 10.94
C VAL A 118 3.67 -0.27 12.18
N ASP A 119 3.85 1.04 12.18
CA ASP A 119 3.37 1.94 13.22
C ASP A 119 1.86 2.15 13.05
N VAL A 120 1.12 1.96 14.13
CA VAL A 120 -0.33 2.17 14.16
C VAL A 120 -0.68 3.10 15.30
N SER A 121 -0.77 4.39 15.01
CA SER A 121 -1.25 5.36 15.99
C SER A 121 -2.77 5.34 16.05
N ARG A 122 -3.33 5.42 17.27
CA ARG A 122 -4.78 5.36 17.52
C ARG A 122 -5.19 6.55 18.37
N ILE A 123 -6.15 7.32 17.86
CA ILE A 123 -6.75 8.43 18.60
C ILE A 123 -8.19 8.05 18.91
N ILE A 124 -8.53 7.99 20.19
CA ILE A 124 -9.90 7.70 20.65
C ILE A 124 -10.57 9.03 20.97
N GLN A 125 -11.70 9.32 20.34
CA GLN A 125 -12.52 10.48 20.70
C GLN A 125 -13.36 10.10 21.93
N MET A 126 -12.87 10.45 23.12
CA MET A 126 -13.68 10.36 24.34
C MET A 126 -14.64 11.56 24.39
N TYR A 127 -15.94 11.29 24.22
CA TYR A 127 -16.96 12.26 24.62
C TYR A 127 -17.00 12.29 26.15
N SER A 128 -16.35 13.29 26.72
CA SER A 128 -16.35 13.52 28.16
C SER A 128 -17.78 13.83 28.64
N TYR A 129 -18.43 12.86 29.27
CA TYR A 129 -19.63 13.09 30.07
C TYR A 129 -19.24 13.73 31.42
N TYR A 130 -18.84 15.01 31.40
CA TYR A 130 -19.02 15.88 32.57
C TYR A 130 -20.46 16.38 32.57
N LYS A 131 -21.40 15.50 32.92
CA LYS A 131 -22.77 15.90 33.25
C LYS A 131 -23.21 15.13 34.48
N PHE A 132 -23.46 15.88 35.55
CA PHE A 132 -23.99 15.48 36.86
C PHE A 132 -23.01 14.94 37.91
N ILE A 133 -22.31 15.86 38.58
CA ILE A 133 -22.37 15.93 40.04
C ILE A 133 -22.62 17.40 40.42
N LYS A 134 -23.88 17.73 40.68
CA LYS A 134 -24.28 18.79 41.61
C LYS A 134 -25.04 18.09 42.72
#